data_AF-A0A2V3VP62-F1
#
_entry.id   AF-A0A2V3VP62-F1
#
_cell.length_a   1.000
_cell.length_b   1.000
_cell.length_c   1.000
_cell.angle_alpha   90.00
_cell.angle_beta   90.00
_cell.angle_gamma   90.00
#
_symmetry.space_group_name_H-M   'P 1'
#
loop_
_entity.id
_entity.type
_entity.pdbx_description
1 polymer ?
#
loop_
_entity_poly.entity_id
_entity_poly.type
_entity_poly.pdbx_seq_one_letter_code
_entity_poly.pdbx_strand_id
1 'polypeptide(L)'
;MTPLGSVFVKKSERINQMLRFINQKKHFTFRDLMREFQISKRTALRDITALEEIGAPIYAEYSRDGGYRLLNQMQLPPISFSSQEVYALYFAMQALQSFSNLPFQVSFHSIHKKFLNELSESQRQDIVRIQKRVSFRHTDQIKDSEHLEILLKAAINNKVLKINYQKVT
;
A
#
# COMPACT_ATOMS: atom_id res chain seq x y z
N MET A 1 19.52 9.22 -9.11
CA MET A 1 19.10 8.96 -7.72
C MET A 1 19.86 9.93 -6.84
N THR A 2 19.19 10.98 -6.39
CA THR A 2 19.77 12.06 -5.58
C THR A 2 20.01 11.56 -4.15
N PRO A 3 21.14 11.85 -3.49
CA PRO A 3 21.34 11.46 -2.11
C PRO A 3 20.36 12.24 -1.23
N LEU A 4 19.57 11.54 -0.42
CA LEU A 4 18.71 12.15 0.60
C LEU A 4 19.60 12.77 1.68
N GLY A 5 19.86 14.07 1.54
CA GLY A 5 20.62 14.87 2.49
C GLY A 5 19.86 15.13 3.80
N SER A 6 20.56 14.89 4.91
CA SER A 6 20.54 15.61 6.20
C SER A 6 19.24 16.25 6.70
N VAL A 7 18.10 15.55 6.61
CA VAL A 7 16.94 15.85 7.44
C VAL A 7 16.97 14.84 8.59
N PHE A 8 16.74 15.28 9.83
CA PHE A 8 16.48 14.36 10.95
C PHE A 8 15.18 13.60 10.67
N VAL A 9 15.27 12.52 9.91
CA VAL A 9 14.15 11.65 9.57
C VAL A 9 13.70 10.93 10.85
N LYS A 10 12.43 11.11 11.23
CA LYS A 10 11.83 10.41 12.37
C LYS A 10 12.01 8.90 12.19
N LYS A 11 12.19 8.16 13.29
CA LYS A 11 12.42 6.69 13.24
C LYS A 11 11.38 5.98 12.36
N SER A 12 10.10 6.32 12.48
CA SER A 12 9.01 5.73 11.69
C SER A 12 9.19 5.92 10.19
N GLU A 13 9.52 7.14 9.77
CA GLU A 13 9.74 7.47 8.37
C GLU A 13 10.99 6.78 7.82
N ARG A 14 12.07 6.69 8.62
CA ARG A 14 13.28 5.96 8.24
C ARG A 14 13.02 4.46 8.08
N ILE A 15 12.25 3.85 8.99
CA ILE A 15 11.88 2.43 8.89
C ILE A 15 11.06 2.17 7.62
N ASN A 16 10.09 3.03 7.29
CA ASN A 16 9.32 2.92 6.05
C ASN A 16 10.22 3.06 4.80
N GLN A 17 11.18 3.98 4.82
CA GLN A 17 12.14 4.14 3.73
C GLN A 17 13.09 2.92 3.62
N MET A 18 13.58 2.40 4.74
CA MET A 18 14.39 1.18 4.80
C MET A 18 13.64 -0.03 4.26
N LEU A 19 12.37 -0.19 4.60
CA LEU A 19 11.51 -1.27 4.12
C LEU A 19 11.42 -1.27 2.58
N ARG A 20 11.28 -0.08 1.97
CA ARG A 20 11.32 0.07 0.50
C ARG A 20 12.69 -0.26 -0.06
N PHE A 21 13.76 0.22 0.58
CA PHE A 21 15.14 -0.02 0.16
C PHE A 21 15.46 -1.52 0.12
N ILE A 22 15.17 -2.25 1.20
CA ILE A 22 15.46 -3.69 1.27
C ILE A 22 14.59 -4.50 0.30
N ASN A 23 13.34 -4.08 0.05
CA ASN A 23 12.44 -4.76 -0.88
C ASN A 23 12.90 -4.63 -2.34
N GLN A 24 13.54 -3.52 -2.70
CA GLN A 24 14.13 -3.31 -4.02
C GLN A 24 15.48 -4.03 -4.18
N LYS A 25 16.35 -3.93 -3.18
CA LYS A 25 17.73 -4.41 -3.27
C LYS A 25 17.86 -5.93 -3.13
N LYS A 26 16.93 -6.58 -2.40
CA LYS A 26 16.88 -8.03 -2.09
C LYS A 26 18.04 -8.58 -1.26
N HIS A 27 19.27 -8.10 -1.49
CA HIS A 27 20.47 -8.39 -0.73
C HIS A 27 21.14 -7.10 -0.26
N PHE A 28 21.42 -6.99 1.03
CA PHE A 28 22.02 -5.78 1.60
C PHE A 28 22.91 -6.10 2.79
N THR A 29 23.79 -5.17 3.14
CA THR A 29 24.70 -5.26 4.29
C THR A 29 24.43 -4.11 5.26
N PHE A 30 24.99 -4.18 6.47
CA PHE A 30 24.99 -3.02 7.36
C PHE A 30 25.66 -1.79 6.75
N ARG A 31 26.72 -1.97 5.95
CA ARG A 31 27.41 -0.86 5.27
C ARG A 31 26.49 -0.14 4.30
N ASP A 32 25.61 -0.88 3.62
CA ASP A 32 24.61 -0.29 2.74
C ASP A 32 23.63 0.58 3.50
N LEU A 33 23.09 0.09 4.62
CA LEU A 33 22.14 0.84 5.45
C LEU A 33 22.80 2.08 6.08
N MET A 34 24.02 1.94 6.59
CA MET A 34 24.77 3.04 7.18
C MET A 34 25.05 4.15 6.17
N ARG A 35 25.40 3.78 4.93
CA ARG A 35 25.69 4.72 3.86
C ARG A 35 24.42 5.40 3.34
N GLU A 36 23.37 4.63 3.07
CA GLU A 36 22.11 5.15 2.50
C GLU A 36 21.39 6.07 3.48
N PHE A 37 21.28 5.66 4.75
CA PHE A 37 20.50 6.37 5.76
C PHE A 37 21.34 7.27 6.67
N GLN A 38 22.66 7.32 6.46
CA GLN A 38 23.62 8.11 7.25
C GLN A 38 23.50 7.83 8.76
N ILE A 39 23.44 6.55 9.13
CA ILE A 39 23.26 6.09 10.50
C ILE A 39 24.43 5.27 11.02
N SER A 40 24.54 5.16 12.36
CA SER A 40 25.53 4.29 13.01
C SER A 40 25.20 2.81 12.85
N LYS A 41 26.20 1.93 13.02
CA LYS A 41 26.00 0.47 13.06
C LYS A 41 24.99 0.04 14.13
N ARG A 42 25.03 0.66 15.31
CA ARG A 42 24.09 0.39 16.42
C ARG A 42 22.66 0.76 16.03
N THR A 43 22.48 1.87 15.34
CA THR A 43 21.17 2.31 14.83
C THR A 43 20.66 1.37 13.75
N ALA A 44 21.52 0.96 12.80
CA ALA A 44 21.16 0.01 11.76
C ALA A 44 20.73 -1.34 12.32
N LEU A 45 21.44 -1.88 13.33
CA LEU A 45 21.04 -3.09 14.05
C LEU A 45 19.65 -2.95 14.67
N ARG A 46 19.40 -1.85 15.41
CA ARG A 46 18.10 -1.60 16.04
C ARG A 46 16.97 -1.46 15.02
N ASP A 47 17.27 -0.84 13.88
CA ASP A 47 16.29 -0.63 12.82
C ASP A 47 16.00 -1.94 12.05
N ILE A 48 16.97 -2.86 11.89
CA ILE A 48 16.71 -4.23 11.41
C ILE A 48 15.79 -4.98 12.36
N THR A 49 16.05 -4.94 13.67
CA THR A 49 15.14 -5.57 14.65
C THR A 49 13.73 -4.99 14.56
N ALA A 50 13.60 -3.67 14.40
CA ALA A 50 12.29 -3.04 14.22
C ALA A 50 11.60 -3.45 12.90
N LEU A 51 12.37 -3.75 11.84
CA LEU A 51 11.83 -4.28 10.58
C LEU A 51 11.35 -5.74 10.75
N GLU A 52 12.07 -6.56 11.51
CA GLU A 52 11.66 -7.92 11.85
C GLU A 52 10.38 -7.93 12.70
N GLU A 53 10.27 -7.02 13.68
CA GLU A 53 9.08 -6.86 14.53
C GLU A 53 7.81 -6.52 13.75
N ILE A 54 7.93 -5.80 12.63
CA ILE A 54 6.80 -5.50 11.73
C ILE A 54 6.57 -6.60 10.67
N GLY A 55 7.27 -7.73 10.78
CA GLY A 55 7.08 -8.89 9.91
C GLY A 55 7.81 -8.85 8.57
N ALA A 56 8.85 -8.01 8.42
CA ALA A 56 9.67 -8.05 7.22
C ALA A 56 10.43 -9.40 7.13
N PRO A 57 10.35 -10.15 6.01
CA PRO A 57 10.95 -11.48 5.88
C PRO A 57 12.48 -11.39 5.60
N ILE A 58 13.23 -10.87 6.58
CA ILE A 58 14.67 -10.62 6.53
C ILE A 58 15.41 -11.80 7.17
N TYR A 59 16.48 -12.27 6.51
CA TYR A 59 17.34 -13.36 7.00
C TYR A 59 18.79 -12.92 6.98
N ALA A 60 19.50 -13.18 8.08
CA ALA A 60 20.93 -12.97 8.14
C ALA A 60 21.67 -14.10 7.40
N GLU A 61 22.53 -13.72 6.47
CA GLU A 61 23.50 -14.60 5.82
C GLU A 61 24.85 -14.48 6.51
N TYR A 62 25.41 -15.62 6.90
CA TYR A 62 26.78 -15.71 7.39
C TYR A 62 27.76 -15.52 6.23
N SER A 63 28.17 -14.27 6.00
CA SER A 63 29.24 -13.90 5.07
C SER A 63 30.29 -13.03 5.78
N ARG A 64 31.47 -12.88 5.17
CA ARG A 64 32.63 -12.19 5.75
C ARG A 64 32.35 -10.74 6.19
N ASP A 65 31.40 -10.07 5.55
CA ASP A 65 30.98 -8.69 5.89
C ASP A 65 29.60 -8.64 6.59
N GLY A 66 28.96 -9.79 6.82
CA GLY A 66 27.56 -9.89 7.24
C GLY A 66 26.60 -9.49 6.11
N GLY A 67 25.74 -10.42 5.69
CA GLY A 67 24.74 -10.18 4.64
C GLY A 67 23.33 -10.32 5.18
N TYR A 68 22.39 -9.62 4.58
CA TYR A 68 20.96 -9.84 4.77
C TYR A 68 20.30 -10.10 3.43
N ARG A 69 19.36 -11.06 3.42
CA ARG A 69 18.52 -11.38 2.27
C ARG A 69 17.04 -11.26 2.64
N LEU A 70 16.25 -10.72 1.73
CA LEU A 70 14.79 -10.83 1.78
C LEU A 70 14.38 -12.16 1.14
N LEU A 71 13.70 -13.07 1.88
CA LEU A 71 13.34 -14.40 1.35
C LEU A 71 12.48 -14.31 0.08
N ASN A 72 11.45 -13.48 0.14
CA ASN A 72 10.51 -13.23 -0.94
C ASN A 72 10.27 -11.73 -1.02
N GLN A 73 10.15 -11.21 -2.25
CA GLN A 73 9.75 -9.83 -2.47
C GLN A 73 8.36 -9.61 -1.84
N MET A 74 8.26 -8.66 -0.91
CA MET A 74 6.96 -8.27 -0.36
C MET A 74 6.16 -7.62 -1.48
N GLN A 75 5.02 -8.24 -1.85
CA GLN A 75 4.13 -7.69 -2.88
C GLN A 75 3.57 -6.33 -2.44
N LEU A 76 3.19 -6.21 -1.17
CA LEU A 76 3.00 -4.94 -0.48
C LEU A 76 3.60 -5.05 0.92
N PRO A 77 4.64 -4.26 1.26
CA PRO A 77 5.10 -4.18 2.64
C PRO A 77 3.98 -3.61 3.55
N PRO A 78 4.02 -3.85 4.87
CA PRO A 78 3.12 -3.19 5.83
C PRO A 78 3.16 -1.67 5.65
N ILE A 79 2.00 -1.07 5.34
CA ILE A 79 1.87 0.38 5.15
C ILE A 79 1.17 0.94 6.39
N SER A 80 1.76 1.96 7.01
CA SER A 80 1.11 2.75 8.04
C SER A 80 0.48 3.98 7.43
N PHE A 81 -0.77 4.27 7.81
CA PHE A 81 -1.49 5.48 7.40
C PHE A 81 -1.67 6.40 8.60
N SER A 82 -1.44 7.69 8.40
CA SER A 82 -1.87 8.74 9.33
C SER A 82 -3.40 8.82 9.39
N SER A 83 -3.95 9.42 10.45
CA SER A 83 -5.42 9.57 10.56
C SER A 83 -6.01 10.36 9.39
N GLN A 84 -5.31 11.37 8.87
CA GLN A 84 -5.78 12.14 7.71
C GLN A 84 -5.81 11.29 6.42
N GLU A 85 -4.80 10.45 6.20
CA GLU A 85 -4.77 9.52 5.06
C GLU A 85 -5.86 8.45 5.18
N VAL A 86 -6.13 7.96 6.39
CA VAL A 86 -7.24 7.04 6.66
C VAL A 86 -8.58 7.70 6.31
N TYR A 87 -8.79 8.96 6.68
CA TYR A 87 -10.02 9.66 6.31
C TYR A 87 -10.14 9.82 4.79
N ALA A 88 -9.06 10.25 4.12
CA ALA A 88 -9.05 10.41 2.67
C ALA A 88 -9.37 9.10 1.94
N LEU A 89 -8.74 8.00 2.35
CA LEU A 89 -9.02 6.66 1.80
C LEU A 89 -10.45 6.23 2.08
N TYR A 90 -10.95 6.43 3.31
CA TYR A 90 -12.32 6.10 3.66
C TYR A 90 -13.32 6.85 2.78
N PHE A 91 -13.16 8.17 2.60
CA PHE A 91 -14.02 8.97 1.72
C PHE A 91 -13.95 8.51 0.26
N ALA A 92 -12.75 8.19 -0.25
CA ALA A 92 -12.59 7.66 -1.61
C ALA A 92 -13.32 6.31 -1.78
N MET A 93 -13.23 5.44 -0.78
CA MET A 93 -13.96 4.16 -0.77
C MET A 93 -15.47 4.38 -0.73
N GLN A 94 -15.97 5.29 0.10
CA GLN A 94 -17.40 5.62 0.16
C GLN A 94 -17.91 6.22 -1.17
N ALA A 95 -17.11 7.05 -1.84
CA ALA A 95 -17.44 7.55 -3.17
C ALA A 95 -17.50 6.43 -4.22
N LEU A 96 -16.69 5.38 -4.07
CA LEU A 96 -16.72 4.22 -4.97
C LEU A 96 -17.88 3.26 -4.68
N GLN A 97 -18.49 3.30 -3.50
CA GLN A 97 -19.65 2.47 -3.16
C GLN A 97 -20.91 2.81 -3.96
N SER A 98 -21.01 4.01 -4.56
CA SER A 98 -22.14 4.34 -5.45
C SER A 98 -22.09 3.62 -6.80
N PHE A 99 -20.96 3.01 -7.15
CA PHE A 99 -20.80 2.35 -8.43
C PHE A 99 -21.28 0.90 -8.29
N SER A 100 -22.38 0.57 -8.97
CA SER A 100 -22.93 -0.79 -8.97
C SER A 100 -21.96 -1.78 -9.61
N ASN A 101 -21.27 -1.36 -10.68
CA ASN A 101 -20.29 -2.20 -11.38
C ASN A 101 -18.92 -1.50 -11.49
N LEU A 102 -18.06 -1.72 -10.50
CA LEU A 102 -16.64 -1.38 -10.60
C LEU A 102 -15.91 -2.45 -11.44
N PRO A 103 -14.93 -2.07 -12.28
CA PRO A 103 -14.03 -3.05 -12.87
C PRO A 103 -13.28 -3.78 -11.74
N PHE A 104 -13.11 -5.10 -11.83
CA PHE A 104 -12.46 -5.93 -10.81
C PHE A 104 -13.27 -6.11 -9.51
N GLN A 105 -14.59 -6.32 -9.59
CA GLN A 105 -15.51 -6.38 -8.43
C GLN A 105 -15.06 -7.29 -7.27
N VAL A 106 -14.26 -8.33 -7.53
CA VAL A 106 -13.64 -9.18 -6.48
C VAL A 106 -12.76 -8.41 -5.50
N SER A 107 -12.41 -7.14 -5.76
CA SER A 107 -11.44 -6.43 -4.93
C SER A 107 -12.06 -5.39 -4.00
N PHE A 108 -13.21 -4.77 -4.30
CA PHE A 108 -13.63 -3.61 -3.50
C PHE A 108 -14.10 -3.98 -2.08
N HIS A 109 -15.03 -4.93 -1.95
CA HIS A 109 -15.50 -5.38 -0.62
C HIS A 109 -14.35 -6.00 0.20
N SER A 110 -13.50 -6.80 -0.46
CA SER A 110 -12.33 -7.43 0.16
C SER A 110 -11.30 -6.39 0.63
N ILE A 111 -11.00 -5.38 -0.18
CA ILE A 111 -10.09 -4.28 0.18
C ILE A 111 -10.71 -3.43 1.30
N HIS A 112 -12.01 -3.12 1.25
CA HIS A 112 -12.69 -2.39 2.32
C HIS A 112 -12.62 -3.12 3.65
N LYS A 113 -12.86 -4.43 3.64
CA LYS A 113 -12.71 -5.27 4.83
C LYS A 113 -11.27 -5.30 5.35
N LYS A 114 -10.28 -5.48 4.47
CA LYS A 114 -8.86 -5.43 4.86
C LYS A 114 -8.50 -4.07 5.45
N PHE A 115 -8.89 -2.98 4.79
CA PHE A 115 -8.66 -1.62 5.25
C PHE A 115 -9.19 -1.41 6.68
N LEU A 116 -10.46 -1.75 6.95
CA LEU A 116 -11.05 -1.59 8.28
C LEU A 116 -10.42 -2.50 9.37
N ASN A 117 -9.84 -3.63 8.97
CA ASN A 117 -9.15 -4.55 9.89
C ASN A 117 -7.75 -4.07 10.28
N GLU A 118 -7.07 -3.33 9.41
CA GLU A 118 -5.73 -2.80 9.65
C GLU A 118 -5.73 -1.45 10.39
N LEU A 119 -6.91 -0.84 10.63
CA LEU A 119 -7.00 0.40 11.40
C LEU A 119 -6.72 0.16 12.88
N SER A 120 -5.99 1.08 13.50
CA SER A 120 -5.88 1.15 14.96
C SER A 120 -7.24 1.42 15.61
N GLU A 121 -7.39 1.08 16.89
CA GLU A 121 -8.63 1.32 17.64
C GLU A 121 -9.07 2.80 17.62
N SER A 122 -8.13 3.75 17.73
CA SER A 122 -8.44 5.18 17.63
C SER A 122 -9.01 5.53 16.26
N GLN A 123 -8.35 5.08 15.18
CA GLN A 123 -8.79 5.36 13.81
C GLN A 123 -10.16 4.73 13.53
N ARG A 124 -10.40 3.52 14.02
CA ARG A 124 -11.70 2.84 13.91
C ARG A 124 -12.81 3.63 14.61
N GLN A 125 -12.56 4.13 15.82
CA GLN A 125 -13.53 4.97 16.53
C GLN A 125 -13.85 6.26 15.77
N ASP A 126 -12.86 6.89 15.15
CA ASP A 126 -13.08 8.08 14.34
C ASP A 126 -13.92 7.80 13.09
N ILE A 127 -13.68 6.67 12.40
CA ILE A 127 -14.54 6.23 11.28
C ILE A 127 -15.98 5.99 11.74
N VAL A 128 -16.18 5.34 12.89
CA VAL A 128 -17.54 5.13 13.45
C VAL A 128 -18.23 6.48 13.77
N ARG A 129 -17.49 7.48 14.25
CA ARG A 129 -18.03 8.83 14.47
C ARG A 129 -18.42 9.50 13.15
N ILE A 130 -17.61 9.35 12.10
CA ILE A 130 -17.89 9.87 10.76
C ILE A 130 -19.17 9.23 10.21
N GLN A 131 -19.30 7.90 10.28
CA GLN A 131 -20.48 7.17 9.82
C GLN A 131 -21.79 7.64 10.47
N LYS A 132 -21.74 8.07 11.72
CA LYS A 132 -22.91 8.60 12.44
C LYS A 132 -23.27 10.04 12.06
N ARG A 133 -22.35 10.78 11.45
CA ARG A 133 -22.48 12.23 11.17
C ARG A 133 -22.58 12.56 9.69
N VAL A 134 -22.06 11.69 8.83
CA VAL A 134 -21.98 11.91 7.38
C VAL A 134 -22.79 10.84 6.67
N SER A 135 -23.77 11.27 5.88
CA SER A 135 -24.46 10.40 4.93
C SER A 135 -23.89 10.59 3.53
N PHE A 136 -23.59 9.49 2.87
CA PHE A 136 -23.16 9.49 1.47
C PHE A 136 -24.40 9.32 0.60
N ARG A 137 -24.71 10.32 -0.23
CA ARG A 137 -25.73 10.18 -1.26
C ARG A 137 -25.09 9.57 -2.49
N HIS A 138 -25.49 8.35 -2.79
CA HIS A 138 -25.09 7.67 -4.01
C HIS A 138 -26.04 8.11 -5.14
N THR A 139 -25.49 8.43 -6.30
CA THR A 139 -26.30 8.55 -7.52
C THR A 139 -26.43 7.15 -8.09
N ASP A 140 -27.67 6.65 -8.23
CA ASP A 140 -27.92 5.37 -8.86
C ASP A 140 -27.34 5.38 -10.27
N GLN A 141 -26.41 4.48 -10.56
CA GLN A 141 -25.85 4.35 -11.89
C GLN A 141 -26.92 3.86 -12.88
N ILE A 142 -26.87 4.44 -14.08
CA ILE A 142 -27.66 4.00 -15.22
C ILE A 142 -27.02 2.71 -15.78
N LYS A 143 -27.69 1.57 -15.56
CA LYS A 143 -27.46 0.23 -16.13
C LYS A 143 -26.11 -0.45 -15.87
N ASP A 144 -26.17 -1.77 -15.81
CA ASP A 144 -25.04 -2.66 -15.60
C ASP A 144 -23.91 -2.43 -16.61
N SER A 145 -22.75 -2.01 -16.10
CA SER A 145 -21.52 -1.85 -16.90
C SER A 145 -20.79 -3.19 -17.11
N GLU A 146 -21.47 -4.19 -17.67
CA GLU A 146 -20.99 -5.59 -17.81
C GLU A 146 -19.64 -5.71 -18.54
N HIS A 147 -19.30 -4.75 -19.41
CA HIS A 147 -18.09 -4.80 -20.21
C HIS A 147 -16.94 -3.94 -19.67
N LEU A 148 -17.16 -3.15 -18.60
CA LEU A 148 -16.19 -2.17 -18.12
C LEU A 148 -14.84 -2.79 -17.72
N GLU A 149 -14.87 -3.96 -17.06
CA GLU A 149 -13.65 -4.67 -16.69
C GLU A 149 -12.84 -5.13 -17.92
N ILE A 150 -13.53 -5.61 -18.95
CA ILE A 150 -12.89 -6.07 -20.19
C ILE A 150 -12.26 -4.89 -20.93
N LEU A 151 -12.99 -3.78 -21.05
CA LEU A 151 -12.50 -2.55 -21.68
C LEU A 151 -11.25 -2.04 -20.96
N LEU A 152 -11.27 -2.00 -19.63
CA LEU A 152 -10.16 -1.48 -18.84
C LEU A 152 -8.94 -2.42 -18.86
N LYS A 153 -9.14 -3.73 -18.78
CA LYS A 153 -8.05 -4.71 -18.97
C LYS A 153 -7.43 -4.60 -20.36
N ALA A 154 -8.23 -4.40 -21.39
CA ALA A 154 -7.71 -4.24 -22.74
C ALA A 154 -6.90 -2.94 -22.89
N ALA A 155 -7.37 -1.83 -22.31
CA ALA A 155 -6.65 -0.57 -22.28
C ALA A 155 -5.28 -0.69 -21.58
N ILE A 156 -5.23 -1.30 -20.39
CA ILE A 156 -3.97 -1.53 -19.64
C ILE A 156 -2.97 -2.36 -20.45
N ASN A 157 -3.47 -3.35 -21.19
CA ASN A 157 -2.64 -4.30 -21.94
C ASN A 157 -2.45 -3.90 -23.41
N ASN A 158 -2.89 -2.71 -23.83
CA ASN A 158 -2.86 -2.25 -25.22
C ASN A 158 -3.45 -3.26 -26.23
N LYS A 159 -4.58 -3.89 -25.87
CA LYS A 159 -5.27 -4.87 -26.73
C LYS A 159 -6.41 -4.22 -27.50
N VAL A 160 -6.45 -4.47 -28.81
CA VAL A 160 -7.57 -4.06 -29.67
C VAL A 160 -8.77 -4.96 -29.40
N LEU A 161 -9.95 -4.36 -29.19
CA LEU A 161 -11.21 -5.07 -28.98
C LEU A 161 -12.13 -4.91 -30.18
N LYS A 162 -12.88 -5.96 -30.50
CA LYS A 162 -14.02 -5.90 -31.42
C LYS A 162 -15.29 -5.67 -30.60
N ILE A 163 -15.98 -4.57 -30.86
CA ILE A 163 -17.20 -4.19 -30.14
C ILE A 163 -18.39 -4.35 -31.08
N ASN A 164 -19.35 -5.20 -30.69
CA ASN A 164 -20.64 -5.29 -31.35
C ASN A 164 -21.61 -4.37 -30.61
N TYR A 165 -22.04 -3.29 -31.25
CA TYR A 165 -22.92 -2.30 -30.63
C TYR A 165 -24.38 -2.54 -31.04
N GLN A 166 -25.26 -2.77 -30.06
CA GLN A 166 -26.70 -2.80 -30.30
C GLN A 166 -27.29 -1.41 -30.11
N LYS A 167 -28.06 -0.95 -31.10
CA LYS A 167 -28.81 0.29 -31.00
C LYS A 167 -30.02 0.07 -30.10
N VAL A 168 -30.08 0.78 -28.97
CA VAL A 168 -31.27 0.81 -28.13
C VAL A 168 -32.35 1.58 -28.90
N THR A 169 -33.47 0.91 -29.20
CA THR A 169 -34.65 1.51 -29.86
C THR A 169 -35.68 1.84 -28.81
#